data_AF-A0A1Z9SM30-F1
#
_entry.id   AF-A0A1Z9SM30-F1
#
_cell.length_a   1.000
_cell.length_b   1.000
_cell.length_c   1.000
_cell.angle_alpha   90.00
_cell.angle_beta   90.00
_cell.angle_gamma   90.00
#
_symmetry.space_group_name_H-M   'P 1'
#
loop_
_entity.id
_entity.type
_entity.pdbx_description
1 polymer ?
#
loop_
_entity_poly.entity_id
_entity_poly.type
_entity_poly.pdbx_seq_one_letter_code
_entity_poly.pdbx_strand_id
1 'polypeptide(L)'
;MADKKITALTSIAAATARADLLHVIDDVAGTPTNKKVTVGEYQDAYAAPIEIAAGATLTAATHGGKVIVVPDNGTDHTITLPVPNLGLTFRFIYGGAAADATDVSIHTSASTVHYKGAITHLDQTADENALAVIANGTGHYRLKVDTPAALDITLVGFSSTVYYIFGNATTVTVPAFS
;
A
#
# COMPACT_ATOMS: atom_id res chain seq x y z
N MET A 1 -14.53 -29.94 -24.69
CA MET A 1 -14.96 -30.62 -23.44
C MET A 1 -14.89 -29.58 -22.35
N ALA A 2 -16.01 -29.23 -21.70
CA ALA A 2 -15.95 -28.30 -20.58
C ALA A 2 -15.10 -28.93 -19.46
N ASP A 3 -14.30 -28.11 -18.76
CA ASP A 3 -13.51 -28.60 -17.64
C ASP A 3 -14.41 -29.29 -16.60
N LYS A 4 -13.98 -30.47 -16.11
CA LYS A 4 -14.77 -31.35 -15.23
C LYS A 4 -15.22 -30.63 -13.94
N LYS A 5 -14.58 -29.52 -13.57
CA LYS A 5 -14.87 -28.73 -12.37
C LYS A 5 -15.85 -27.59 -12.65
N ILE A 6 -15.90 -27.07 -13.88
CA ILE A 6 -16.96 -26.16 -14.36
C ILE A 6 -18.29 -26.93 -14.48
N THR A 7 -18.25 -28.20 -14.89
CA THR A 7 -19.45 -29.08 -14.91
C THR A 7 -20.03 -29.33 -13.53
N ALA A 8 -19.29 -29.09 -12.43
CA ALA A 8 -19.82 -29.18 -11.07
C ALA A 8 -20.53 -27.90 -10.60
N LEU A 9 -20.59 -26.84 -11.41
CA LEU A 9 -21.32 -25.59 -11.07
C LEU A 9 -22.84 -25.73 -11.23
N THR A 10 -23.33 -26.75 -11.95
CA THR A 10 -24.76 -27.09 -12.01
C THR A 10 -25.34 -27.46 -10.64
N SER A 11 -24.53 -27.89 -9.67
CA SER A 11 -24.98 -28.17 -8.30
C SER A 11 -25.19 -26.91 -7.44
N ILE A 12 -24.72 -25.73 -7.87
CA ILE A 12 -24.92 -24.46 -7.16
C ILE A 12 -26.33 -23.89 -7.38
N ALA A 13 -26.99 -24.25 -8.48
CA ALA A 13 -28.38 -23.89 -8.73
C ALA A 13 -29.36 -24.52 -7.71
N ALA A 14 -28.92 -25.54 -6.96
CA ALA A 14 -29.72 -26.23 -5.94
C ALA A 14 -29.46 -25.75 -4.50
N ALA A 15 -28.51 -24.83 -4.27
CA ALA A 15 -28.17 -24.32 -2.95
C ALA A 15 -29.03 -23.09 -2.58
N THR A 16 -29.52 -23.05 -1.33
CA THR A 16 -30.45 -22.02 -0.81
C THR A 16 -29.83 -20.61 -0.68
N ALA A 17 -28.50 -20.48 -0.74
CA ALA A 17 -27.79 -19.20 -0.75
C ALA A 17 -27.09 -18.99 -2.09
N ARG A 18 -27.63 -18.10 -2.92
CA ARG A 18 -27.06 -17.70 -4.22
C ARG A 18 -25.98 -16.64 -3.99
N ALA A 19 -24.77 -17.05 -3.59
CA ALA A 19 -23.61 -16.15 -3.58
C ALA A 19 -22.90 -16.22 -4.95
N ASP A 20 -22.58 -15.07 -5.53
CA ASP A 20 -21.71 -15.01 -6.71
C ASP A 20 -20.32 -15.56 -6.34
N LEU A 21 -19.76 -16.40 -7.23
CA LEU A 21 -18.54 -17.15 -6.97
C LEU A 21 -17.48 -16.84 -8.03
N LEU A 22 -16.26 -16.53 -7.59
CA LEU A 22 -15.09 -16.48 -8.46
C LEU A 22 -14.44 -17.86 -8.50
N HIS A 23 -14.20 -18.36 -9.71
CA HIS A 23 -13.47 -19.61 -9.91
C HIS A 23 -12.01 -19.27 -10.22
N VAL A 24 -11.16 -19.41 -9.22
CA VAL A 24 -9.71 -19.17 -9.36
C VAL A 24 -9.00 -20.51 -9.59
N ILE A 25 -8.10 -20.53 -10.57
CA ILE A 25 -7.13 -21.62 -10.78
C ILE A 25 -5.81 -21.12 -10.22
N ASP A 26 -5.41 -21.68 -9.08
CA ASP A 26 -4.18 -21.32 -8.38
C ASP A 26 -3.10 -22.39 -8.63
N ASP A 27 -1.88 -21.96 -8.93
CA ASP A 27 -0.71 -22.80 -9.21
C ASP A 27 0.50 -22.47 -8.31
N VAL A 28 0.27 -21.87 -7.13
CA VAL A 28 1.36 -21.50 -6.20
C VAL A 28 2.24 -22.70 -5.76
N ALA A 29 1.77 -23.94 -5.94
CA ALA A 29 2.50 -25.17 -5.64
C ALA A 29 2.90 -26.01 -6.88
N GLY A 30 2.76 -25.47 -8.10
CA GLY A 30 3.06 -26.20 -9.35
C GLY A 30 2.03 -27.29 -9.71
N THR A 31 0.86 -27.27 -9.05
CA THR A 31 -0.31 -28.05 -9.47
C THR A 31 -1.55 -27.16 -9.43
N PRO A 32 -2.24 -26.94 -10.57
CA PRO A 32 -3.46 -26.16 -10.64
C PRO A 32 -4.58 -26.72 -9.73
N THR A 33 -4.82 -26.06 -8.60
CA THR A 33 -5.94 -26.36 -7.72
C THR A 33 -7.10 -25.43 -8.00
N ASN A 34 -8.32 -25.92 -7.77
CA ASN A 34 -9.52 -25.13 -8.01
C ASN A 34 -10.02 -24.64 -6.67
N LYS A 35 -9.96 -23.33 -6.48
CA LYS A 35 -10.45 -22.69 -5.27
C LYS A 35 -11.75 -21.97 -5.60
N LYS A 36 -12.80 -22.36 -4.88
CA LYS A 36 -14.07 -21.64 -4.88
C LYS A 36 -13.98 -20.57 -3.81
N VAL A 37 -14.09 -19.30 -4.21
CA VAL A 37 -14.10 -18.14 -3.30
C VAL A 37 -15.32 -17.32 -3.64
N THR A 38 -16.07 -16.89 -2.63
CA THR A 38 -17.17 -15.94 -2.83
C THR A 38 -16.63 -14.58 -3.25
N VAL A 39 -17.43 -13.80 -3.97
CA VAL A 39 -17.05 -12.42 -4.33
C VAL A 39 -16.76 -11.59 -3.09
N GLY A 40 -17.51 -11.79 -2.00
CA GLY A 40 -17.29 -11.13 -0.71
C GLY A 40 -15.93 -11.47 -0.10
N GLU A 41 -15.59 -12.76 0.02
CA GLU A 41 -14.29 -13.18 0.55
C GLU A 41 -13.11 -12.63 -0.25
N TYR A 42 -13.25 -12.52 -1.58
CA TYR A 42 -12.22 -11.92 -2.43
C TYR A 42 -12.09 -10.41 -2.17
N GLN A 43 -13.20 -9.69 -2.08
CA GLN A 43 -13.21 -8.24 -1.82
C GLN A 43 -12.65 -7.92 -0.43
N ASP A 44 -13.05 -8.67 0.59
CA ASP A 44 -12.55 -8.52 1.96
C ASP A 44 -11.05 -8.81 2.03
N ALA A 45 -10.59 -9.90 1.40
CA ALA A 45 -9.17 -10.23 1.33
C ALA A 45 -8.36 -9.15 0.60
N TYR A 46 -8.93 -8.51 -0.42
CA TYR A 46 -8.28 -7.41 -1.14
C TYR A 46 -8.24 -6.14 -0.30
N ALA A 47 -9.34 -5.78 0.37
CA ALA A 47 -9.47 -4.57 1.17
C ALA A 47 -8.79 -4.63 2.55
N ALA A 48 -8.41 -5.83 3.02
CA ALA A 48 -7.76 -6.01 4.32
C ALA A 48 -6.48 -5.17 4.44
N PRO A 49 -6.37 -4.31 5.48
CA PRO A 49 -5.17 -3.53 5.76
C PRO A 49 -4.03 -4.44 6.24
N ILE A 50 -2.78 -4.02 6.00
CA ILE A 50 -1.57 -4.71 6.46
C ILE A 50 -0.80 -3.79 7.39
N GLU A 51 -0.68 -4.17 8.65
CA GLU A 51 0.27 -3.56 9.57
C GLU A 51 1.68 -4.09 9.31
N ILE A 52 2.66 -3.20 9.23
CA ILE A 52 4.04 -3.54 8.83
C ILE A 52 5.01 -3.45 10.00
N ALA A 53 6.11 -4.20 9.92
CA ALA A 53 7.24 -4.05 10.82
C ALA A 53 8.11 -2.82 10.45
N ALA A 54 8.99 -2.40 11.37
CA ALA A 54 9.90 -1.27 11.18
C ALA A 54 10.72 -1.33 9.87
N GLY A 55 11.31 -2.47 9.51
CA GLY A 55 12.14 -2.63 8.31
C GLY A 55 11.43 -3.28 7.10
N ALA A 56 10.17 -2.94 6.83
CA ALA A 56 9.37 -3.68 5.85
C ALA A 56 9.83 -3.46 4.39
N THR A 57 9.99 -4.57 3.65
CA THR A 57 10.13 -4.56 2.19
C THR A 57 8.82 -5.00 1.55
N LEU A 58 8.17 -4.08 0.85
CA LEU A 58 6.88 -4.33 0.22
C LEU A 58 7.04 -5.03 -1.12
N THR A 59 5.99 -5.73 -1.53
CA THR A 59 5.89 -6.46 -2.78
C THR A 59 4.56 -6.17 -3.44
N ALA A 60 4.52 -6.13 -4.77
CA ALA A 60 3.27 -5.92 -5.50
C ALA A 60 2.24 -7.02 -5.19
N ALA A 61 2.68 -8.27 -5.04
CA ALA A 61 1.80 -9.42 -4.82
C ALA A 61 1.12 -9.41 -3.44
N THR A 62 1.85 -9.03 -2.38
CA THR A 62 1.31 -9.08 -1.01
C THR A 62 0.65 -7.77 -0.61
N HIS A 63 1.20 -6.63 -1.07
CA HIS A 63 0.88 -5.30 -0.52
C HIS A 63 0.20 -4.39 -1.55
N GLY A 64 0.26 -4.72 -2.84
CA GLY A 64 -0.30 -3.89 -3.90
C GLY A 64 -1.82 -3.75 -3.78
N GLY A 65 -2.32 -2.51 -3.90
CA GLY A 65 -3.73 -2.18 -3.78
C GLY A 65 -4.22 -1.99 -2.34
N LYS A 66 -3.36 -2.21 -1.34
CA LYS A 66 -3.77 -2.26 0.06
C LYS A 66 -3.47 -0.98 0.82
N VAL A 67 -4.16 -0.85 1.94
CA VAL A 67 -3.80 0.07 3.01
C VAL A 67 -2.65 -0.56 3.81
N ILE A 68 -1.58 0.19 3.96
CA ILE A 68 -0.40 -0.15 4.72
C ILE A 68 -0.42 0.68 5.99
N VAL A 69 -0.51 0.02 7.14
CA VAL A 69 -0.57 0.66 8.45
C VAL A 69 0.83 0.68 9.04
N VAL A 70 1.32 1.87 9.36
CA VAL A 70 2.54 2.08 10.13
C VAL A 70 2.17 2.14 11.61
N PRO A 71 2.49 1.12 12.41
CA PRO A 71 2.20 1.11 13.85
C PRO A 71 3.19 1.96 14.65
N ASP A 72 2.80 2.33 15.87
CA ASP A 72 3.73 2.84 16.89
C ASP A 72 4.37 1.65 17.62
N ASN A 73 5.63 1.34 17.29
CA ASN A 73 6.39 0.26 17.93
C ASN A 73 7.71 0.72 18.56
N GLY A 74 7.91 2.05 18.67
CA GLY A 74 9.11 2.65 19.25
C GLY A 74 10.40 2.42 18.45
N THR A 75 10.32 2.18 17.15
CA THR A 75 11.48 2.10 16.24
C THR A 75 11.16 2.75 14.90
N ASP A 76 12.15 3.44 14.31
CA ASP A 76 12.00 4.05 12.98
C ASP A 76 11.52 3.04 11.93
N HIS A 77 10.48 3.41 11.20
CA HIS A 77 9.97 2.66 10.08
C HIS A 77 10.70 3.04 8.79
N THR A 78 11.51 2.12 8.27
CA THR A 78 12.12 2.20 6.94
C THR A 78 11.44 1.23 5.99
N ILE A 79 10.65 1.78 5.07
CA ILE A 79 9.80 1.04 4.15
C ILE A 79 10.45 1.05 2.77
N THR A 80 10.69 -0.13 2.19
CA THR A 80 11.20 -0.26 0.82
C THR A 80 10.09 -0.70 -0.13
N LEU A 81 9.79 0.13 -1.14
CA LEU A 81 8.81 -0.16 -2.18
C LEU A 81 9.39 -1.11 -3.24
N PRO A 82 8.56 -1.91 -3.93
CA PRO A 82 8.98 -2.63 -5.11
C PRO A 82 9.21 -1.69 -6.30
N VAL A 83 9.74 -2.22 -7.41
CA VAL A 83 9.79 -1.50 -8.69
C VAL A 83 8.37 -1.11 -9.11
N PRO A 84 8.12 0.17 -9.46
CA PRO A 84 6.79 0.59 -9.88
C PRO A 84 6.37 -0.10 -11.18
N ASN A 85 5.08 -0.32 -11.32
CA ASN A 85 4.43 -0.72 -12.57
C ASN A 85 3.08 -0.03 -12.67
N LEU A 86 2.53 0.01 -13.88
CA LEU A 86 1.30 0.74 -14.16
C LEU A 86 0.15 0.24 -13.28
N GLY A 87 -0.41 1.14 -12.47
CA GLY A 87 -1.59 0.86 -11.65
C GLY A 87 -1.31 0.18 -10.30
N LEU A 88 -0.06 -0.09 -9.93
CA LEU A 88 0.27 -0.54 -8.57
C LEU A 88 0.10 0.61 -7.60
N THR A 89 -0.72 0.41 -6.57
CA THR A 89 -1.00 1.42 -5.57
C THR A 89 -0.65 0.94 -4.17
N PHE A 90 -0.32 1.90 -3.32
CA PHE A 90 -0.17 1.71 -1.87
C PHE A 90 -0.76 2.94 -1.17
N ARG A 91 -1.49 2.74 -0.08
CA ARG A 91 -1.93 3.84 0.78
C ARG A 91 -1.39 3.64 2.19
N PHE A 92 -0.46 4.48 2.60
CA PHE A 92 0.18 4.46 3.90
C PHE A 92 -0.63 5.30 4.89
N ILE A 93 -0.98 4.71 6.03
CA ILE A 93 -1.60 5.41 7.14
C ILE A 93 -0.81 5.21 8.43
N TYR A 94 -0.90 6.17 9.35
CA TYR A 94 -0.38 6.00 10.70
C TYR A 94 -1.45 5.38 11.61
N GLY A 95 -1.08 4.32 12.32
CA GLY A 95 -1.97 3.54 13.19
C GLY A 95 -1.78 3.77 14.69
N GLY A 96 -0.92 4.70 15.10
CA GLY A 96 -0.66 4.98 16.51
C GLY A 96 -1.77 5.79 17.20
N ALA A 97 -1.84 5.70 18.53
CA ALA A 97 -2.82 6.40 19.36
C ALA A 97 -2.39 7.82 19.76
N ALA A 98 -1.13 8.17 19.51
CA ALA A 98 -0.52 9.47 19.77
C ALA A 98 0.57 9.73 18.71
N ALA A 99 1.13 10.94 18.67
CA ALA A 99 2.27 11.21 17.79
C ALA A 99 3.41 10.23 18.06
N ASP A 100 3.96 9.68 16.98
CA ASP A 100 5.06 8.72 17.06
C ASP A 100 6.31 9.41 17.62
N ALA A 101 7.06 8.70 18.45
CA ALA A 101 8.37 9.15 18.91
C ALA A 101 9.49 8.83 17.89
N THR A 102 9.14 8.13 16.81
CA THR A 102 10.05 7.60 15.79
C THR A 102 9.66 8.03 14.38
N ASP A 103 10.59 7.85 13.45
CA ASP A 103 10.45 8.38 12.10
C ASP A 103 9.84 7.36 11.13
N VAL A 104 9.16 7.87 10.10
CA VAL A 104 8.70 7.06 8.96
C VAL A 104 9.42 7.49 7.69
N SER A 105 10.02 6.53 7.00
CA SER A 105 10.73 6.75 5.74
C SER A 105 10.27 5.77 4.66
N ILE A 106 9.90 6.31 3.50
CA ILE A 106 9.39 5.55 2.35
C ILE A 106 10.40 5.65 1.21
N HIS A 107 11.10 4.56 0.96
CA HIS A 107 12.16 4.44 -0.03
C HIS A 107 11.65 3.71 -1.27
N THR A 108 12.03 4.18 -2.46
CA THR A 108 11.87 3.37 -3.68
C THR A 108 12.90 2.23 -3.68
N SER A 109 12.72 1.26 -4.59
CA SER A 109 13.59 0.08 -4.70
C SER A 109 15.05 0.39 -5.06
N ALA A 110 15.33 1.58 -5.62
CA ALA A 110 16.65 2.00 -6.06
C ALA A 110 16.71 3.52 -6.26
N SER A 111 17.90 4.13 -6.18
CA SER A 111 18.09 5.57 -6.41
C SER A 111 17.76 6.04 -7.83
N THR A 112 17.61 5.12 -8.78
CA THR A 112 17.18 5.39 -10.15
C THR A 112 15.65 5.46 -10.31
N VAL A 113 14.90 5.07 -9.27
CA VAL A 113 13.44 5.14 -9.20
C VAL A 113 13.06 6.35 -8.35
N HIS A 114 12.26 7.26 -8.88
CA HIS A 114 11.98 8.55 -8.24
C HIS A 114 10.50 8.88 -8.11
N TYR A 115 10.19 9.80 -7.20
CA TYR A 115 8.87 10.33 -6.96
C TYR A 115 8.55 11.52 -7.87
N LYS A 116 7.29 11.62 -8.30
CA LYS A 116 6.68 12.82 -8.90
C LYS A 116 5.40 13.17 -8.15
N GLY A 117 5.18 14.45 -7.91
CA GLY A 117 4.05 14.93 -7.13
C GLY A 117 4.51 15.58 -5.82
N ALA A 118 3.59 15.67 -4.87
CA ALA A 118 3.79 16.42 -3.64
C ALA A 118 2.86 15.90 -2.56
N ILE A 119 3.27 16.06 -1.30
CA ILE A 119 2.38 15.92 -0.16
C ILE A 119 2.16 17.28 0.49
N THR A 120 1.08 17.42 1.25
CA THR A 120 0.87 18.59 2.11
C THR A 120 1.44 18.29 3.48
N HIS A 121 2.35 19.15 3.96
CA HIS A 121 2.71 19.19 5.37
C HIS A 121 1.65 19.98 6.11
N LEU A 122 1.09 19.38 7.15
CA LEU A 122 0.22 20.02 8.12
C LEU A 122 1.03 20.21 9.40
N ASP A 123 1.37 21.45 9.70
CA ASP A 123 2.22 21.75 10.85
C ASP A 123 1.50 21.48 12.18
N GLN A 124 2.24 20.96 13.16
CA GLN A 124 1.76 20.68 14.51
C GLN A 124 2.34 21.66 15.56
N THR A 125 3.20 22.59 15.16
CA THR A 125 3.59 23.71 16.03
C THR A 125 2.51 24.80 16.09
N ALA A 126 2.66 25.73 17.04
CA ALA A 126 1.69 26.79 17.30
C ALA A 126 1.73 27.96 16.27
N ASP A 127 2.35 27.73 15.11
CA ASP A 127 2.42 28.60 13.94
C ASP A 127 1.83 27.88 12.72
N GLU A 128 0.63 27.32 12.91
CA GLU A 128 -0.02 26.35 12.03
C GLU A 128 0.04 26.77 10.56
N ASN A 129 1.01 26.20 9.84
CA ASN A 129 1.22 26.40 8.42
C ASN A 129 0.89 25.12 7.65
N ALA A 130 0.43 25.32 6.41
CA ALA A 130 0.27 24.23 5.46
C ALA A 130 1.06 24.55 4.19
N LEU A 131 1.98 23.67 3.81
CA LEU A 131 2.78 23.84 2.60
C LEU A 131 2.87 22.55 1.77
N ALA A 132 3.06 22.72 0.47
CA ALA A 132 3.37 21.60 -0.41
C ALA A 132 4.85 21.25 -0.29
N VAL A 133 5.13 19.99 0.04
CA VAL A 133 6.47 19.39 -0.04
C VAL A 133 6.54 18.64 -1.37
N ILE A 134 7.39 19.10 -2.29
CA ILE A 134 7.36 18.69 -3.70
C ILE A 134 8.56 17.81 -4.03
N ALA A 135 8.32 16.66 -4.68
CA ALA A 135 9.38 15.81 -5.22
C ALA A 135 9.98 16.43 -6.49
N ASN A 136 11.30 16.33 -6.68
CA ASN A 136 12.00 16.96 -7.80
C ASN A 136 11.74 16.28 -9.16
N GLY A 137 11.11 15.11 -9.17
CA GLY A 137 10.76 14.38 -10.39
C GLY A 137 11.92 13.75 -11.14
N THR A 138 13.11 13.66 -10.54
CA THR A 138 14.32 13.13 -11.21
C THR A 138 15.21 12.27 -10.31
N GLY A 139 15.32 12.60 -9.02
CA GLY A 139 16.28 11.98 -8.12
C GLY A 139 15.86 11.94 -6.65
N HIS A 140 14.64 12.34 -6.32
CA HIS A 140 14.06 12.10 -5.00
C HIS A 140 13.49 10.67 -4.97
N TYR A 141 14.15 9.79 -4.23
CA TYR A 141 13.82 8.37 -4.11
C TYR A 141 13.49 7.96 -2.66
N ARG A 142 13.54 8.91 -1.72
CA ARG A 142 13.06 8.77 -0.35
C ARG A 142 12.17 9.93 0.03
N LEU A 143 11.14 9.64 0.81
CA LEU A 143 10.42 10.61 1.62
C LEU A 143 10.66 10.26 3.09
N LYS A 144 11.05 11.24 3.91
CA LYS A 144 11.15 11.13 5.36
C LYS A 144 10.09 12.01 6.02
N VAL A 145 9.42 11.45 7.03
CA VAL A 145 8.44 12.10 7.89
C VAL A 145 8.87 11.85 9.33
N ASP A 146 9.34 12.89 10.01
CA ASP A 146 9.80 12.76 11.40
C ASP A 146 8.60 12.76 12.35
N THR A 147 8.56 11.82 13.29
CA THR A 147 7.58 11.78 14.41
C THR A 147 6.13 12.10 13.99
N PRO A 148 5.51 11.35 13.04
CA PRO A 148 4.19 11.68 12.54
C PRO A 148 3.12 11.58 13.63
N ALA A 149 2.24 12.58 13.68
CA ALA A 149 0.99 12.51 14.43
C ALA A 149 -0.19 12.01 13.59
N ALA A 150 -0.12 12.23 12.28
CA ALA A 150 -1.01 11.62 11.30
C ALA A 150 -0.28 11.46 9.97
N LEU A 151 -0.65 10.42 9.22
CA LEU A 151 -0.11 10.12 7.90
C LEU A 151 -1.24 9.56 7.05
N ASP A 152 -1.47 10.12 5.86
CA ASP A 152 -2.23 9.48 4.78
C ASP A 152 -1.56 9.83 3.45
N ILE A 153 -0.76 8.90 2.95
CA ILE A 153 0.02 9.07 1.72
C ILE A 153 -0.33 7.94 0.75
N THR A 154 -0.70 8.31 -0.47
CA THR A 154 -0.94 7.37 -1.55
C THR A 154 0.18 7.44 -2.59
N LEU A 155 0.63 6.27 -3.02
CA LEU A 155 1.55 6.11 -4.14
C LEU A 155 0.89 5.33 -5.27
N VAL A 156 1.19 5.73 -6.51
CA VAL A 156 0.71 5.08 -7.74
C VAL A 156 1.89 4.87 -8.70
N GLY A 157 2.17 3.62 -9.03
CA GLY A 157 3.16 3.26 -10.03
C GLY A 157 2.72 3.66 -11.44
N PHE A 158 3.64 4.27 -12.19
CA PHE A 158 3.38 4.76 -13.55
C PHE A 158 4.25 4.08 -14.60
N SER A 159 5.54 3.93 -14.31
CA SER A 159 6.53 3.24 -15.16
C SER A 159 7.44 2.38 -14.28
N SER A 160 8.46 1.72 -14.85
CA SER A 160 9.48 1.01 -14.08
C SER A 160 10.38 1.92 -13.21
N THR A 161 10.27 3.24 -13.34
CA THR A 161 11.15 4.20 -12.65
C THR A 161 10.41 5.33 -11.94
N VAL A 162 9.08 5.40 -12.04
CA VAL A 162 8.29 6.52 -11.51
C VAL A 162 7.15 6.03 -10.63
N TYR A 163 7.11 6.55 -9.41
CA TYR A 163 5.92 6.60 -8.56
C TYR A 163 5.36 8.03 -8.56
N TYR A 164 4.05 8.17 -8.81
CA TYR A 164 3.33 9.36 -8.38
C TYR A 164 3.04 9.27 -6.88
N ILE A 165 3.18 10.38 -6.17
CA ILE A 165 2.93 10.48 -4.72
C ILE A 165 2.04 11.68 -4.42
N PHE A 166 1.06 11.47 -3.53
CA PHE A 166 0.18 12.52 -3.02
C PHE A 166 -0.38 12.15 -1.65
N GLY A 167 -0.85 13.15 -0.90
CA GLY A 167 -1.40 12.95 0.44
C GLY A 167 -1.02 14.05 1.41
N ASN A 168 -1.04 13.75 2.70
CA ASN A 168 -0.62 14.66 3.76
C ASN A 168 0.11 13.93 4.89
N ALA A 169 0.89 14.72 5.64
CA ALA A 169 1.52 14.31 6.88
C ALA A 169 1.40 15.43 7.91
N THR A 170 0.97 15.08 9.12
CA THR A 170 0.90 16.00 10.26
C THR A 170 2.07 15.76 11.19
N THR A 171 2.95 16.73 11.32
CA THR A 171 4.22 16.62 12.06
C THR A 171 4.76 18.01 12.40
N VAL A 172 5.65 18.11 13.39
CA VAL A 172 6.42 19.32 13.71
C VAL A 172 7.50 19.64 12.68
N THR A 173 8.22 18.62 12.18
CA THR A 173 9.30 18.81 11.20
C THR A 173 8.76 18.64 9.79
N VAL A 174 9.04 19.62 8.92
CA VAL A 174 8.64 19.56 7.51
C VAL A 174 9.19 18.28 6.87
N PRO A 175 8.34 17.40 6.32
CA PRO A 175 8.78 16.22 5.59
C PRO A 175 9.78 16.56 4.49
N ALA A 176 10.74 15.68 4.25
CA ALA A 176 11.81 15.90 3.29
C ALA A 176 11.87 14.82 2.23
N PHE A 177 11.96 15.23 0.97
CA PHE A 177 12.37 14.33 -0.10
C PHE A 177 13.89 14.36 -0.29
N SER A 178 14.50 13.21 -0.58
CA SER A 178 15.94 13.07 -0.87
C SER A 178 16.25 11.95 -1.86
#